data_AF-A0A520UK12-F1
#
_entry.id   AF-A0A520UK12-F1
#
_cell.length_a   1.000
_cell.length_b   1.000
_cell.length_c   1.000
_cell.angle_alpha   90.00
_cell.angle_beta   90.00
_cell.angle_gamma   90.00
#
_symmetry.space_group_name_H-M   'P 1'
#
loop_
_entity.id
_entity.type
_entity.pdbx_description
1 polymer ?
#
loop_
_entity_poly.entity_id
_entity_poly.type
_entity_poly.pdbx_seq_one_letter_code
_entity_poly.pdbx_strand_id
1 'polypeptide(L)'
;MDLYYNFLAFWILFGALTFLYLIFSKTIAPYGRHQNNKWGWSIDNNWGWFWMELPALIVMPVLVVLGTTEIDVYIIFILFLWCFHYFYRAVVFPFKLNTKGKKIPVVIVCSAFIFNLINGFFVGYELGFILDNNFSLDPNFII
;
A
#
# COMPACT_ATOMS: atom_id res chain seq x y z
N MET A 1 -4.82 -22.12 -3.01
CA MET A 1 -3.46 -21.82 -2.51
C MET A 1 -2.50 -21.56 -3.66
N ASP A 2 -2.24 -22.53 -4.54
CA ASP A 2 -1.24 -22.37 -5.62
C ASP A 2 -1.50 -21.18 -6.55
N LEU A 3 -2.76 -20.95 -6.94
CA LEU A 3 -3.12 -19.81 -7.79
C LEU A 3 -2.78 -18.47 -7.11
N TYR A 4 -3.05 -18.34 -5.82
CA TYR A 4 -2.76 -17.14 -5.05
C TYR A 4 -1.26 -16.89 -4.96
N TYR A 5 -0.47 -17.91 -4.62
CA TYR A 5 0.99 -17.78 -4.55
C TYR A 5 1.63 -17.51 -5.92
N ASN A 6 1.07 -18.03 -7.01
CA ASN A 6 1.51 -17.70 -8.36
C ASN A 6 1.26 -16.22 -8.68
N PHE A 7 0.09 -15.68 -8.33
CA PHE A 7 -0.19 -14.25 -8.50
C PHE A 7 0.70 -13.38 -7.61
N LEU A 8 0.95 -13.79 -6.37
CA LEU A 8 1.86 -13.09 -5.46
C LEU A 8 3.29 -13.08 -6.00
N ALA A 9 3.79 -14.21 -6.49
CA ALA A 9 5.11 -14.31 -7.11
C ALA A 9 5.22 -13.42 -8.35
N PHE A 10 4.18 -13.38 -9.19
CA PHE A 10 4.12 -12.45 -10.32
C PHE A 10 4.14 -10.98 -9.85
N TRP A 11 3.39 -10.65 -8.80
CA TRP A 11 3.36 -9.30 -8.23
C TRP A 11 4.72 -8.86 -7.68
N ILE A 12 5.42 -9.76 -6.98
CA ILE A 12 6.78 -9.53 -6.49
C ILE A 12 7.74 -9.34 -7.67
N LEU A 13 7.66 -10.19 -8.70
CA LEU A 13 8.47 -10.06 -9.92
C LEU A 13 8.23 -8.71 -10.60
N PHE A 14 6.98 -8.28 -10.73
CA PHE A 14 6.62 -6.98 -11.29
C PHE A 14 7.23 -5.83 -10.47
N GLY A 15 7.19 -5.91 -9.14
CA GLY A 15 7.87 -4.96 -8.25
C GLY A 15 9.38 -4.92 -8.48
N ALA A 16 10.03 -6.08 -8.59
CA ALA A 16 11.47 -6.18 -8.86
C ALA A 16 11.85 -5.58 -10.22
N LEU A 17 11.08 -5.86 -11.27
CA LEU A 17 11.28 -5.27 -12.60
C LEU A 17 11.09 -3.75 -12.58
N THR A 18 10.10 -3.25 -11.85
CA THR A 18 9.85 -1.81 -11.69
C THR A 18 11.01 -1.14 -10.96
N PHE A 19 11.54 -1.78 -9.92
CA PHE A 19 12.72 -1.30 -9.20
C PHE A 19 13.95 -1.21 -10.10
N LEU A 20 14.25 -2.26 -10.88
CA LEU A 20 15.35 -2.25 -11.85
C LEU A 20 15.16 -1.15 -12.90
N TYR A 21 13.94 -1.02 -13.44
CA TYR A 21 13.61 0.03 -14.40
C TYR A 21 13.89 1.42 -13.82
N LEU A 22 13.45 1.71 -12.59
CA LEU A 22 13.67 3.02 -11.95
C LEU A 22 15.15 3.34 -11.72
N ILE A 23 15.98 2.32 -11.40
CA ILE A 23 17.43 2.49 -11.27
C ILE A 23 18.07 2.84 -12.63
N PHE A 24 17.74 2.08 -13.67
CA PHE A 24 18.42 2.20 -14.97
C PHE A 24 17.89 3.34 -15.84
N SER A 25 16.60 3.65 -15.74
CA SER A 25 15.97 4.66 -16.59
C SER A 25 16.29 6.10 -16.15
N LYS A 26 16.78 6.29 -14.91
CA LYS A 26 16.93 7.61 -14.26
C LYS A 26 15.66 8.48 -14.35
N THR A 27 14.50 7.87 -14.60
CA THR A 27 13.23 8.58 -14.74
C THR A 27 12.75 8.92 -13.34
N ILE A 28 12.97 10.16 -12.93
CA ILE A 28 12.48 10.65 -11.65
C ILE A 28 10.96 10.72 -11.74
N ALA A 29 10.26 10.06 -10.81
CA ALA A 29 8.81 10.16 -10.71
C ALA A 29 8.43 11.65 -10.68
N PRO A 30 7.53 12.12 -11.57
CA PRO A 30 7.27 13.53 -11.83
C PRO A 30 6.37 14.12 -10.74
N TYR A 31 6.78 13.96 -9.48
CA TYR A 31 6.09 14.41 -8.30
C TYR A 31 6.98 15.21 -7.34
N GLY A 32 6.38 16.13 -6.59
CA GLY A 32 7.11 16.96 -5.62
C GLY A 32 8.10 17.95 -6.28
N ARG A 33 9.41 17.79 -6.04
CA ARG A 33 10.47 18.72 -6.50
C ARG A 33 10.70 18.67 -8.03
N HIS A 34 10.25 17.62 -8.70
CA HIS A 34 10.45 17.38 -10.13
C HIS A 34 9.13 17.46 -10.93
N GLN A 35 8.16 18.23 -10.43
CA GLN A 35 6.90 18.46 -11.12
C GLN A 35 7.14 19.04 -12.52
N ASN A 36 6.57 18.41 -13.54
CA ASN A 36 6.57 18.91 -14.91
C ASN A 36 5.12 18.89 -15.42
N ASN A 37 4.66 19.96 -16.07
CA ASN A 37 3.31 20.12 -16.63
C ASN A 37 2.96 19.11 -17.74
N LYS A 38 3.88 18.21 -18.10
CA LYS A 38 3.74 17.25 -19.21
C LYS A 38 2.91 15.99 -18.90
N TRP A 39 2.44 15.79 -17.67
CA TRP A 39 1.79 14.53 -17.23
C TRP A 39 0.25 14.58 -17.19
N GLY A 40 -0.38 15.51 -17.92
CA GLY A 40 -1.83 15.57 -18.09
C GLY A 40 -2.58 16.20 -16.91
N TRP A 41 -3.82 15.74 -16.66
CA TRP A 41 -4.69 16.28 -15.62
C TRP A 41 -4.08 16.08 -14.23
N SER A 42 -4.17 17.13 -13.40
CA SER A 42 -3.57 17.15 -12.06
C SER A 42 -4.56 17.62 -11.01
N ILE A 43 -4.57 16.96 -9.85
CA ILE A 43 -5.41 17.29 -8.70
C ILE A 43 -4.58 17.89 -7.57
N ASP A 44 -5.22 18.45 -6.55
CA ASP A 44 -4.50 18.98 -5.39
C ASP A 44 -3.73 17.88 -4.67
N ASN A 45 -2.50 18.19 -4.26
CA ASN A 45 -1.60 17.23 -3.63
C ASN A 45 -2.26 16.48 -2.46
N ASN A 46 -2.95 17.21 -1.58
CA ASN A 46 -3.56 16.63 -0.38
C ASN A 46 -4.61 15.57 -0.74
N TRP A 47 -5.46 15.86 -1.72
CA TRP A 47 -6.48 14.92 -2.18
C TRP A 47 -5.87 13.73 -2.93
N GLY A 48 -4.83 13.93 -3.74
CA GLY A 48 -4.19 12.80 -4.39
C GLY A 48 -3.46 11.87 -3.43
N TRP A 49 -2.81 12.39 -2.39
CA TRP A 49 -2.25 11.55 -1.33
C TRP A 49 -3.33 10.79 -0.57
N PHE A 50 -4.42 11.47 -0.21
CA PHE A 50 -5.54 10.82 0.46
C PHE A 50 -6.07 9.65 -0.38
N TRP A 51 -6.43 9.91 -1.64
CA TRP A 51 -7.02 8.90 -2.51
C TRP A 51 -6.06 7.75 -2.81
N MET A 52 -4.78 8.00 -3.07
CA MET A 52 -3.88 6.92 -3.46
C MET A 52 -3.53 5.97 -2.30
N GLU A 53 -3.56 6.44 -1.06
CA GLU A 53 -3.21 5.65 0.13
C GLU A 53 -4.44 5.01 0.81
N LEU A 54 -5.64 5.56 0.58
CA LEU A 54 -6.89 5.08 1.15
C LEU A 54 -7.17 3.58 0.90
N PRO A 55 -6.89 2.98 -0.28
CA PRO A 55 -7.17 1.56 -0.52
C PRO A 55 -6.47 0.64 0.47
N ALA A 56 -5.21 0.90 0.80
CA ALA A 56 -4.47 0.05 1.73
C ALA A 56 -5.03 0.15 3.16
N LEU A 57 -5.54 1.32 3.57
CA LEU A 57 -6.19 1.50 4.87
C LEU A 57 -7.51 0.72 4.99
N ILE A 58 -8.23 0.53 3.88
CA ILE A 58 -9.55 -0.11 3.88
C ILE A 58 -9.45 -1.61 3.58
N VAL A 59 -8.75 -1.99 2.52
CA VAL A 59 -8.80 -3.32 1.92
C VAL A 59 -8.23 -4.37 2.87
N MET A 60 -7.06 -4.11 3.45
CA MET A 60 -6.42 -5.08 4.34
C MET A 60 -7.28 -5.35 5.59
N PRO A 61 -7.72 -4.33 6.36
CA PRO A 61 -8.59 -4.57 7.51
C PRO A 61 -9.92 -5.23 7.19
N VAL A 62 -10.55 -4.85 6.08
CA VAL A 62 -11.83 -5.46 5.66
C VAL A 62 -11.66 -6.94 5.35
N LEU A 63 -10.58 -7.33 4.66
CA LEU A 63 -10.31 -8.74 4.36
C LEU A 63 -10.00 -9.56 5.60
N VAL A 64 -9.26 -9.00 6.57
CA VAL A 64 -9.00 -9.67 7.85
C VAL A 64 -10.29 -9.90 8.63
N VAL A 65 -11.18 -8.91 8.69
CA VAL A 65 -12.46 -9.02 9.44
C VAL A 65 -13.47 -9.94 8.76
N LEU A 66 -13.48 -9.99 7.42
CA LEU A 66 -14.32 -10.92 6.65
C LEU A 66 -13.72 -12.33 6.53
N GLY A 67 -12.49 -12.49 6.99
CA GLY A 67 -11.73 -13.72 6.97
C GLY A 67 -12.36 -14.85 7.78
N THR A 68 -12.01 -16.08 7.42
CA THR A 68 -12.36 -17.28 8.20
C THR A 68 -11.32 -17.63 9.25
N THR A 69 -10.13 -17.02 9.19
CA THR A 69 -9.06 -17.21 10.18
C THR A 69 -9.50 -16.63 11.53
N GLU A 70 -9.26 -17.38 12.62
CA GLU A 70 -9.58 -16.89 13.96
C GLU A 70 -8.74 -15.65 14.29
N ILE A 71 -9.35 -14.61 14.87
CA ILE A 71 -8.61 -13.38 15.18
C ILE A 71 -7.93 -13.55 16.54
N ASP A 72 -6.61 -13.81 16.53
CA ASP A 72 -5.79 -13.90 17.71
C ASP A 72 -5.07 -12.57 18.05
N VAL A 73 -4.27 -12.58 19.13
CA VAL A 73 -3.51 -11.41 19.58
C VAL A 73 -2.51 -10.94 18.52
N TYR A 74 -1.96 -11.85 17.73
CA TYR A 74 -1.00 -11.54 16.68
C TYR A 74 -1.64 -10.80 15.51
N ILE A 75 -2.77 -11.30 15.00
CA ILE A 75 -3.52 -10.64 13.94
C ILE A 75 -3.98 -9.26 14.39
N ILE A 76 -4.46 -9.12 15.64
CA ILE A 76 -4.84 -7.81 16.20
C ILE A 76 -3.64 -6.86 16.23
N PHE A 77 -2.46 -7.33 16.61
CA PHE A 77 -1.26 -6.50 16.66
C PHE A 77 -0.83 -6.04 15.26
N ILE A 78 -0.80 -6.94 14.27
CA ILE A 78 -0.48 -6.57 12.89
C ILE A 78 -1.52 -5.60 12.32
N LEU A 79 -2.80 -5.88 12.57
CA LEU A 79 -3.90 -5.02 12.15
C LEU A 79 -3.74 -3.61 12.74
N PHE A 80 -3.38 -3.52 14.03
CA PHE A 80 -3.11 -2.25 14.67
C PHE A 80 -1.93 -1.51 14.01
N LEU A 81 -0.78 -2.17 13.81
CA LEU A 81 0.38 -1.54 13.18
C LEU A 81 0.07 -1.03 11.77
N TRP A 82 -0.62 -1.84 10.97
CA TRP A 82 -1.01 -1.47 9.62
C TRP A 82 -1.99 -0.31 9.60
N CYS A 83 -3.08 -0.38 10.37
CA CYS A 83 -4.05 0.69 10.49
C CYS A 83 -3.43 1.97 11.01
N PHE A 84 -2.56 1.89 12.03
CA PHE A 84 -1.84 3.05 12.56
C PHE A 84 -0.97 3.70 11.49
N HIS A 85 -0.18 2.91 10.76
CA HIS A 85 0.67 3.39 9.67
C HIS A 85 -0.15 4.06 8.55
N TYR A 86 -1.14 3.35 8.01
CA TYR A 86 -1.92 3.84 6.88
C TYR A 86 -2.92 4.92 7.26
N PHE A 87 -3.41 4.97 8.50
CA PHE A 87 -4.21 6.10 8.99
C PHE A 87 -3.38 7.36 9.05
N TYR A 88 -2.16 7.29 9.60
CA TYR A 88 -1.25 8.42 9.58
C TYR A 88 -0.94 8.85 8.13
N ARG A 89 -0.67 7.90 7.23
CA ARG A 89 -0.26 8.19 5.85
C ARG A 89 -1.39 8.69 4.95
N ALA A 90 -2.58 8.11 5.05
CA ALA A 90 -3.72 8.46 4.21
C ALA A 90 -4.51 9.65 4.76
N VAL A 91 -4.60 9.80 6.09
CA VAL A 91 -5.45 10.82 6.71
C VAL A 91 -4.62 11.96 7.29
N VAL A 92 -3.63 11.70 8.14
CA VAL A 92 -2.91 12.78 8.86
C VAL A 92 -1.88 13.49 7.98
N PHE A 93 -1.10 12.72 7.22
CA PHE A 93 0.02 13.21 6.42
C PHE A 93 -0.39 14.19 5.31
N PRO A 94 -1.49 13.98 4.56
CA PRO A 94 -1.91 14.93 3.54
C PRO A 94 -2.25 16.31 4.09
N PHE A 95 -2.77 16.40 5.32
CA PHE A 95 -3.06 17.69 5.96
C PHE A 95 -1.83 18.32 6.62
N LYS A 96 -0.82 17.51 6.96
CA LYS A 96 0.48 17.99 7.47
C LYS A 96 1.42 18.48 6.36
N LEU A 97 1.18 18.06 5.13
CA LEU A 97 1.98 18.47 3.96
C LEU A 97 1.84 19.98 3.69
N ASN A 98 2.94 20.72 3.90
CA ASN A 98 3.07 22.12 3.51
C ASN A 98 3.32 22.26 2.01
N THR A 99 2.35 21.86 1.20
CA THR A 99 2.40 21.89 -0.27
C THR A 99 1.31 22.76 -0.89
N LYS A 100 1.03 23.91 -0.27
CA LYS A 100 0.05 24.88 -0.79
C LYS A 100 0.34 25.18 -2.27
N GLY A 101 -0.62 24.90 -3.14
CA GLY A 101 -0.55 25.15 -4.58
C GLY A 101 0.16 24.09 -5.44
N LYS A 102 0.70 23.01 -4.86
CA LYS A 102 1.28 21.91 -5.64
C LYS A 102 0.20 20.92 -6.06
N LYS A 103 0.34 20.40 -7.28
CA LYS A 103 -0.63 19.47 -7.89
C LYS A 103 0.01 18.14 -8.23
N ILE A 104 -0.73 17.05 -8.12
CA ILE A 104 -0.34 15.69 -8.50
C ILE A 104 -0.97 15.22 -9.79
N PRO A 105 -0.17 14.71 -10.75
CA PRO A 105 -0.73 14.07 -11.93
C PRO A 105 -1.61 12.89 -11.53
N VAL A 106 -2.83 12.84 -12.07
CA VAL A 106 -3.82 11.81 -11.75
C VAL A 106 -3.29 10.41 -12.09
N VAL A 107 -2.46 10.28 -13.11
CA VAL A 107 -1.83 9.00 -13.48
C VAL A 107 -1.01 8.40 -12.32
N ILE A 108 -0.30 9.23 -11.55
CA ILE A 108 0.46 8.78 -10.39
C ILE A 108 -0.49 8.32 -9.28
N VAL A 109 -1.54 9.10 -9.02
CA VAL A 109 -2.56 8.77 -8.02
C VAL A 109 -3.22 7.43 -8.34
N CYS A 110 -3.64 7.23 -9.60
CA CYS A 110 -4.26 5.98 -10.04
C CYS A 110 -3.29 4.79 -9.95
N SER A 111 -2.03 4.97 -10.34
CA SER A 111 -1.02 3.93 -10.24
C SER A 111 -0.79 3.51 -8.79
N ALA A 112 -0.62 4.47 -7.88
CA ALA A 112 -0.45 4.21 -6.46
C ALA A 112 -1.72 3.64 -5.81
N PHE A 113 -2.91 4.08 -6.23
CA PHE A 113 -4.19 3.51 -5.81
C PHE A 113 -4.27 2.02 -6.14
N ILE A 114 -3.99 1.64 -7.39
CA ILE A 114 -4.03 0.24 -7.85
C ILE A 114 -2.99 -0.58 -7.09
N PHE A 115 -1.79 -0.05 -6.92
CA PHE A 115 -0.73 -0.71 -6.15
C PHE A 115 -1.18 -0.99 -4.71
N ASN A 116 -1.72 0.01 -4.01
CA ASN A 116 -2.20 -0.13 -2.64
C ASN A 116 -3.42 -1.04 -2.51
N LEU A 117 -4.28 -1.08 -3.53
CA LEU A 117 -5.40 -2.03 -3.60
C LEU A 117 -4.90 -3.47 -3.70
N ILE A 118 -3.98 -3.74 -4.63
CA ILE A 118 -3.42 -5.09 -4.85
C ILE A 118 -2.57 -5.54 -3.64
N ASN A 119 -1.73 -4.65 -3.09
CA ASN A 119 -0.96 -4.98 -1.90
C ASN A 119 -1.83 -5.21 -0.67
N GLY A 120 -2.82 -4.34 -0.44
CA GLY A 120 -3.79 -4.52 0.64
C GLY A 120 -4.56 -5.83 0.49
N PHE A 121 -4.87 -6.24 -0.76
CA PHE A 121 -5.48 -7.54 -1.03
C PHE A 121 -4.57 -8.70 -0.65
N PHE A 122 -3.32 -8.74 -1.12
CA PHE A 122 -2.41 -9.85 -0.79
C PHE A 122 -2.20 -9.99 0.72
N VAL A 123 -1.86 -8.90 1.41
CA VAL A 123 -1.63 -8.95 2.86
C VAL A 123 -2.91 -9.33 3.62
N GLY A 124 -4.04 -8.71 3.27
CA GLY A 124 -5.31 -8.96 3.96
C GLY A 124 -5.85 -10.37 3.70
N TYR A 125 -5.67 -10.89 2.49
CA TYR A 125 -6.09 -12.24 2.13
C TYR A 125 -5.23 -13.29 2.84
N GLU A 126 -3.92 -13.08 2.93
CA GLU A 126 -3.03 -13.97 3.69
C GLU A 126 -3.49 -14.07 5.15
N LEU A 127 -3.65 -12.92 5.81
CA LEU A 127 -3.98 -12.86 7.24
C LEU A 127 -5.41 -13.31 7.55
N GLY A 128 -6.37 -13.05 6.67
CA GLY A 128 -7.79 -13.34 6.91
C GLY A 128 -8.25 -14.73 6.47
N PHE A 129 -7.64 -15.32 5.45
CA PHE A 129 -8.17 -16.55 4.83
C PHE A 129 -7.17 -17.71 4.75
N ILE A 130 -5.87 -17.43 4.85
CA ILE A 130 -4.82 -18.42 4.60
C ILE A 130 -4.08 -18.78 5.88
N LEU A 131 -3.72 -17.77 6.69
CA LEU A 131 -2.86 -17.95 7.85
C LEU A 131 -3.48 -18.98 8.79
N ASP A 132 -2.70 -20.01 9.09
CA ASP A 132 -3.02 -20.99 10.11
C ASP A 132 -2.39 -20.53 11.43
N ASN A 133 -3.24 -20.28 12.43
CA ASN A 133 -2.85 -19.59 13.66
C ASN A 133 -2.04 -20.49 14.59
N ASN A 134 -0.74 -20.59 14.31
CA ASN A 134 0.25 -21.18 15.20
C ASN A 134 1.26 -20.11 15.63
N PHE A 135 0.76 -18.94 16.05
CA PHE A 135 1.64 -17.86 16.47
C PHE A 135 2.39 -18.21 17.75
N SER A 136 3.72 -18.17 17.66
CA SER A 136 4.63 -18.07 18.79
C SER A 136 5.43 -16.77 18.70
N LEU A 137 5.81 -16.24 19.86
CA LEU A 137 6.78 -15.13 19.97
C LEU A 137 8.17 -15.63 19.60
N ASP A 138 8.33 -16.05 18.35
CA ASP A 138 9.60 -16.47 17.81
C ASP A 138 10.51 -15.26 17.55
N PRO A 139 11.84 -15.45 17.54
CA PRO A 139 12.79 -14.39 17.25
C PRO A 139 12.49 -13.64 15.94
N ASN A 140 11.89 -14.31 14.95
CA ASN A 140 11.49 -13.73 13.66
C ASN A 140 10.45 -12.61 13.77
N PHE A 141 9.74 -12.49 14.89
CA PHE A 141 8.75 -11.43 15.13
C PHE A 141 9.32 -10.30 16.01
N ILE A 142 10.31 -10.59 16.85
CA ILE A 142 10.90 -9.64 17.81
C ILE A 142 12.10 -8.90 17.20
N ILE A 143 12.79 -9.52 16.24
CA ILE A 143 14.00 -9.01 15.57
C ILE A 143 13.63 -8.55 14.16
#